data_AF-A0A1Q7XAD1-F1
#
_entry.id   AF-A0A1Q7XAD1-F1
#
_cell.length_a   1.000
_cell.length_b   1.000
_cell.length_c   1.000
_cell.angle_alpha   90.00
_cell.angle_beta   90.00
_cell.angle_gamma   90.00
#
_symmetry.space_group_name_H-M   'P 1'
#
loop_
_entity.id
_entity.type
_entity.pdbx_description
1 polymer ?
#
loop_
_entity_poly.entity_id
_entity_poly.type
_entity_poly.pdbx_seq_one_letter_code
_entity_poly.pdbx_strand_id
1 'polypeptide(L)'
;MRTQYEMFEIKKSDLAGRIGILYTNHAKIETPAYVPVVHPVRQSIHPKKLKEIGFDLVITNAYITLKQFGEEAVRKGIHEILDYNGAVMTDSGGYQVLEYGDIDIDHKTIASFEKGIGADIAIPLDRPTGLGLPKKKAREYVAHTIL
;
A
#
# COMPACT_ATOMS: atom_id res chain seq x y z
N MET A 1 -14.10 -17.57 20.99
CA MET A 1 -14.46 -16.26 20.40
C MET A 1 -13.37 -15.28 20.76
N ARG A 2 -12.54 -14.82 19.81
CA ARG A 2 -11.52 -13.78 20.05
C ARG A 2 -12.19 -12.42 19.93
N THR A 3 -12.20 -11.67 21.03
CA THR A 3 -12.64 -10.29 21.14
C THR A 3 -11.63 -9.35 20.47
N GLN A 4 -12.12 -8.42 19.65
CA GLN A 4 -11.51 -7.14 19.25
C GLN A 4 -10.20 -7.17 18.43
N TYR A 5 -10.30 -6.77 17.16
CA TYR A 5 -9.33 -6.21 16.21
C TYR A 5 -7.86 -5.95 16.66
N GLU A 6 -7.11 -6.95 17.09
CA GLU A 6 -5.65 -6.79 17.13
C GLU A 6 -5.09 -6.96 15.71
N MET A 7 -4.98 -5.85 14.98
CA MET A 7 -4.34 -5.81 13.66
C MET A 7 -2.83 -6.07 13.76
N PHE A 8 -2.20 -5.84 14.92
CA PHE A 8 -0.78 -6.10 15.13
C PHE A 8 -0.48 -6.56 16.56
N GLU A 9 0.24 -7.67 16.70
CA GLU A 9 0.69 -8.24 17.98
C GLU A 9 2.23 -8.19 18.07
N ILE A 10 2.81 -7.73 19.18
CA ILE A 10 4.26 -7.84 19.42
C ILE A 10 4.58 -9.20 20.07
N LYS A 11 5.49 -9.97 19.48
CA LYS A 11 5.94 -11.28 19.99
C LYS A 11 7.22 -11.18 20.81
N LYS A 12 8.16 -10.35 20.36
CA LYS A 12 9.45 -10.11 21.01
C LYS A 12 9.95 -8.71 20.70
N SER A 13 10.69 -8.11 21.61
CA SER A 13 11.35 -6.83 21.40
C SER A 13 12.81 -6.88 21.87
N ASP A 14 13.62 -6.02 21.27
CA ASP A 14 14.97 -5.69 21.72
C ASP A 14 15.27 -4.23 21.34
N LEU A 15 15.66 -3.41 22.32
CA LEU A 15 15.72 -1.94 22.19
C LEU A 15 14.41 -1.38 21.58
N ALA A 16 14.51 -0.70 20.44
CA ALA A 16 13.35 -0.18 19.68
C ALA A 16 12.85 -1.14 18.59
N GLY A 17 13.53 -2.27 18.38
CA GLY A 17 13.16 -3.30 17.42
C GLY A 17 12.08 -4.23 17.98
N ARG A 18 11.25 -4.79 17.09
CA ARG A 18 10.18 -5.72 17.45
C ARG A 18 9.94 -6.76 16.37
N ILE A 19 9.77 -8.00 16.81
CA ILE A 19 9.13 -9.07 16.04
C ILE A 19 7.66 -9.05 16.38
N GLY A 20 6.80 -9.02 15.38
CA GLY A 20 5.35 -9.02 15.58
C GLY A 20 4.60 -9.75 14.48
N ILE A 21 3.30 -9.92 14.68
CA ILE A 21 2.40 -10.48 13.68
C ILE A 21 1.41 -9.38 13.27
N LEU A 22 1.45 -9.00 12.00
CA LEU A 22 0.45 -8.15 11.36
C LEU A 22 -0.65 -9.04 10.78
N TYR A 23 -1.89 -8.78 11.17
CA TYR A 23 -3.07 -9.48 10.70
C TYR A 23 -3.79 -8.63 9.66
N THR A 24 -4.01 -9.18 8.47
CA THR A 24 -4.88 -8.60 7.45
C THR A 24 -6.05 -9.55 7.15
N ASN A 25 -6.92 -9.16 6.23
CA ASN A 25 -8.03 -10.02 5.82
C ASN A 25 -7.53 -11.29 5.10
N HIS A 26 -6.39 -11.20 4.40
CA HIS A 26 -5.86 -12.28 3.57
C HIS A 26 -4.59 -12.96 4.11
N ALA A 27 -3.86 -12.37 5.07
CA ALA A 27 -2.64 -12.99 5.57
C ALA A 27 -2.30 -12.63 7.03
N LYS A 28 -1.39 -13.43 7.60
CA LYS A 28 -0.65 -13.10 8.82
C LYS A 28 0.80 -12.92 8.41
N ILE A 29 1.38 -11.75 8.71
CA ILE A 29 2.74 -11.39 8.30
C ILE A 29 3.60 -11.27 9.55
N GLU A 30 4.69 -12.03 9.63
CA GLU A 30 5.72 -11.80 10.64
C GLU A 30 6.54 -10.56 10.26
N THR A 31 6.69 -9.62 11.19
CA THR A 31 7.52 -8.42 11.03
C THR A 31 8.84 -8.58 11.78
N PRO A 32 9.95 -7.97 11.32
CA PRO A 32 10.08 -7.14 10.12
C PRO A 32 9.91 -7.92 8.81
N ALA A 33 9.17 -7.36 7.87
CA ALA A 33 8.86 -8.00 6.59
C ALA A 33 9.47 -7.23 5.42
N TYR A 34 9.97 -7.95 4.42
CA TYR A 34 10.26 -7.38 3.10
C TYR A 34 9.02 -7.50 2.23
N VAL A 35 8.63 -6.40 1.57
CA VAL A 35 7.40 -6.32 0.76
C VAL A 35 7.77 -6.06 -0.70
N PRO A 36 7.65 -7.06 -1.59
CA PRO A 36 7.91 -6.86 -3.02
C PRO A 36 6.93 -5.89 -3.67
N VAL A 37 7.45 -5.00 -4.52
CA VAL A 37 6.61 -4.13 -5.37
C VAL A 37 6.18 -4.92 -6.62
N VAL A 38 4.88 -4.95 -6.87
CA VAL A 38 4.27 -5.56 -8.05
C VAL A 38 3.61 -4.47 -8.87
N HIS A 39 4.07 -4.27 -10.11
CA HIS A 39 3.39 -3.37 -11.03
C HIS A 39 2.09 -4.03 -11.53
N PRO A 40 0.94 -3.34 -11.52
CA PRO A 40 -0.36 -3.98 -11.81
C PRO A 40 -0.50 -4.50 -13.25
N VAL A 41 0.21 -3.89 -14.21
CA VAL A 41 0.21 -4.32 -15.63
C VAL A 41 1.48 -5.07 -16.07
N ARG A 42 2.68 -4.66 -15.61
CA ARG A 42 3.98 -5.13 -16.15
C ARG A 42 4.74 -5.93 -15.11
N GLN A 43 4.53 -7.25 -15.09
CA GLN A 43 5.11 -8.14 -14.10
C GLN A 43 6.25 -8.95 -14.72
N SER A 44 7.50 -8.70 -14.31
CA SER A 44 8.65 -9.53 -14.69
C SER A 44 8.65 -10.88 -13.96
N ILE A 45 8.12 -10.89 -12.74
CA ILE A 45 7.88 -12.08 -11.92
C ILE A 45 6.39 -12.13 -11.63
N HIS A 46 5.76 -13.27 -11.93
CA HIS A 46 4.34 -13.47 -11.68
C HIS A 46 4.04 -13.45 -10.15
N PRO A 47 3.02 -12.74 -9.66
CA PRO A 47 2.75 -12.61 -8.22
C PRO A 47 2.53 -13.93 -7.49
N LYS A 48 1.85 -14.91 -8.10
CA LYS A 48 1.82 -16.30 -7.61
C LYS A 48 3.20 -16.86 -7.22
N LYS A 49 4.24 -16.57 -8.01
CA LYS A 49 5.59 -17.03 -7.71
C LYS A 49 6.16 -16.38 -6.45
N LEU A 50 5.83 -15.12 -6.18
CA LEU A 50 6.20 -14.45 -4.92
C LEU A 50 5.57 -15.15 -3.73
N LYS A 51 4.30 -15.57 -3.85
CA LYS A 51 3.64 -16.36 -2.81
C LYS A 51 4.34 -17.70 -2.56
N GLU A 52 4.70 -18.41 -3.62
CA GLU A 52 5.45 -19.67 -3.52
C GLU A 52 6.82 -19.51 -2.83
N ILE A 53 7.46 -18.35 -2.99
CA ILE A 53 8.73 -18.02 -2.33
C ILE A 53 8.54 -17.75 -0.83
N GLY A 54 7.31 -17.47 -0.39
CA GLY A 54 6.98 -17.20 1.01
C GLY A 54 6.69 -15.73 1.29
N PHE A 55 6.49 -14.88 0.27
CA PHE A 55 5.96 -13.55 0.49
C PHE A 55 4.46 -13.64 0.72
N ASP A 56 4.03 -13.26 1.92
CA ASP A 56 2.62 -13.21 2.30
C ASP A 56 1.97 -11.85 2.03
N LEU A 57 2.77 -10.83 1.74
CA LEU A 57 2.37 -9.45 1.47
C LEU A 57 3.15 -8.88 0.29
N VAL A 58 2.43 -8.21 -0.63
CA VAL A 58 3.01 -7.41 -1.72
C VAL A 58 2.44 -6.00 -1.68
N ILE A 59 3.11 -5.06 -2.36
CA ILE A 59 2.61 -3.71 -2.59
C ILE A 59 2.41 -3.44 -4.08
N THR A 60 1.33 -2.76 -4.45
CA THR A 60 1.06 -2.26 -5.80
C THR A 60 0.65 -0.80 -5.76
N ASN A 61 0.48 -0.17 -6.93
CA ASN A 61 0.12 1.25 -7.01
C ASN A 61 -1.34 1.41 -7.46
N ALA A 62 -2.17 1.97 -6.58
CA ALA A 62 -3.59 2.18 -6.80
C ALA A 62 -3.85 3.22 -7.91
N TYR A 63 -3.04 4.27 -8.00
CA TYR A 63 -3.17 5.27 -9.07
C TYR A 63 -2.98 4.68 -10.46
N ILE A 64 -1.92 3.89 -10.67
CA ILE A 64 -1.68 3.18 -11.94
C ILE A 64 -2.84 2.20 -12.21
N THR A 65 -3.30 1.49 -11.17
CA THR A 65 -4.41 0.54 -11.31
C THR A 65 -5.68 1.25 -11.78
N LEU A 66 -6.03 2.37 -11.16
CA LEU A 66 -7.17 3.20 -11.56
C LEU A 66 -7.02 3.69 -13.00
N LYS A 67 -5.86 4.22 -13.38
CA LYS A 67 -5.63 4.72 -14.75
C LYS A 67 -5.73 3.63 -15.81
N GLN A 68 -5.35 2.39 -15.50
CA GLN A 68 -5.30 1.29 -16.47
C GLN A 68 -6.60 0.48 -16.54
N PHE A 69 -7.29 0.31 -15.41
CA PHE A 69 -8.46 -0.58 -15.31
C PHE A 69 -9.77 0.15 -14.95
N GLY A 70 -9.71 1.39 -14.47
CA GLY A 70 -10.88 2.18 -14.12
C GLY A 70 -11.83 1.45 -13.15
N GLU A 71 -13.13 1.50 -13.44
CA GLU A 71 -14.17 0.82 -12.64
C GLU A 71 -14.10 -0.71 -12.71
N GLU A 72 -13.45 -1.29 -13.72
CA GLU A 72 -13.26 -2.74 -13.79
C GLU A 72 -12.42 -3.25 -12.62
N ALA A 73 -11.46 -2.45 -12.14
CA ALA A 73 -10.66 -2.82 -10.98
C ALA A 73 -11.52 -3.02 -9.72
N VAL A 74 -12.55 -2.19 -9.54
CA VAL A 74 -13.48 -2.31 -8.40
C VAL A 74 -14.34 -3.57 -8.52
N ARG A 75 -14.71 -3.95 -9.75
CA ARG A 75 -15.50 -5.17 -10.00
C ARG A 75 -14.69 -6.45 -9.78
N LYS A 76 -13.43 -6.46 -10.22
CA LYS A 76 -12.52 -7.63 -10.11
C LYS A 76 -11.86 -7.74 -8.73
N GLY A 77 -11.54 -6.60 -8.12
CA GLY A 77 -10.70 -6.54 -6.93
C GLY A 77 -9.21 -6.71 -7.26
N ILE A 78 -8.36 -6.18 -6.39
CA ILE A 78 -6.91 -6.10 -6.62
C ILE A 78 -6.24 -7.48 -6.64
N HIS A 79 -6.76 -8.43 -5.88
CA HIS A 79 -6.26 -9.80 -5.81
C HIS A 79 -6.43 -10.55 -7.13
N GLU A 80 -7.55 -10.34 -7.84
CA GLU A 80 -7.78 -10.92 -9.17
C GLU A 80 -6.88 -10.25 -10.21
N ILE A 81 -6.76 -8.91 -10.17
CA ILE A 81 -5.90 -8.15 -11.08
C ILE A 81 -4.45 -8.61 -11.00
N LEU A 82 -3.95 -8.86 -9.79
CA LEU A 82 -2.58 -9.33 -9.57
C LEU A 82 -2.45 -10.86 -9.65
N ASP A 83 -3.56 -11.59 -9.69
CA ASP A 83 -3.58 -13.05 -9.52
C ASP A 83 -2.77 -13.48 -8.28
N TYR A 84 -3.07 -12.86 -7.13
CA TYR A 84 -2.33 -13.02 -5.87
C TYR A 84 -3.27 -13.21 -4.68
N ASN A 85 -3.10 -14.32 -3.97
CA ASN A 85 -3.96 -14.74 -2.85
C ASN A 85 -3.39 -14.44 -1.45
N GLY A 86 -2.30 -13.68 -1.36
CA GLY A 86 -1.82 -13.10 -0.09
C GLY A 86 -2.38 -11.69 0.13
N ALA A 87 -1.85 -11.02 1.15
CA ALA A 87 -2.23 -9.64 1.45
C ALA A 87 -1.71 -8.65 0.40
N VAL A 88 -2.52 -7.66 0.04
CA VAL A 88 -2.13 -6.61 -0.90
C VAL A 88 -2.19 -5.25 -0.23
N MET A 89 -1.02 -4.61 -0.15
CA MET A 89 -0.89 -3.20 0.18
C MET A 89 -0.98 -2.36 -1.09
N THR A 90 -1.56 -1.17 -0.99
CA THR A 90 -1.61 -0.21 -2.09
C THR A 90 -0.95 1.10 -1.71
N ASP A 91 -0.16 1.64 -2.64
CA ASP A 91 0.30 3.02 -2.63
C ASP A 91 -0.66 3.87 -3.47
N SER A 92 -1.12 4.99 -2.91
CA SER A 92 -2.00 5.98 -3.54
C SER A 92 -1.34 6.75 -4.70
N GLY A 93 -0.01 6.67 -4.82
CA GLY A 93 0.74 7.32 -5.88
C GLY A 93 1.27 8.71 -5.53
N GLY A 94 1.45 9.00 -4.24
CA GLY A 94 2.11 10.22 -3.77
C GLY A 94 3.53 10.37 -4.33
N TYR A 95 4.22 9.27 -4.64
CA TYR A 95 5.53 9.29 -5.27
C TYR A 95 5.51 9.90 -6.68
N GLN A 96 4.45 9.68 -7.46
CA GLN A 96 4.30 10.27 -8.80
C GLN A 96 4.19 11.81 -8.75
N VAL A 97 3.73 12.38 -7.63
CA VAL A 97 3.76 13.84 -7.40
C VAL A 97 5.20 14.37 -7.35
N LEU A 98 6.16 13.58 -6.86
CA LEU A 98 7.58 13.98 -6.84
C LEU A 98 8.21 13.94 -8.23
N GLU A 99 7.88 12.92 -9.03
CA GLU A 99 8.51 12.74 -10.35
C GLU A 99 7.87 13.64 -11.41
N TYR A 100 6.55 13.85 -11.36
CA TYR A 100 5.80 14.51 -12.43
C TYR A 100 5.18 15.85 -12.02
N GLY A 101 5.30 16.25 -10.75
CA GLY A 101 4.91 17.56 -10.24
C GLY A 101 3.44 17.70 -9.85
N ASP A 102 2.55 16.87 -10.40
CA ASP A 102 1.13 16.83 -10.00
C ASP A 102 0.47 15.48 -10.33
N ILE A 103 -0.58 15.13 -9.60
CA ILE A 103 -1.51 14.04 -9.96
C ILE A 103 -2.93 14.59 -9.98
N ASP A 104 -3.64 14.34 -11.09
CA ASP A 104 -5.03 14.77 -11.25
C ASP A 104 -5.99 13.79 -10.54
N ILE A 105 -5.85 13.66 -9.22
CA ILE A 105 -6.75 12.89 -8.35
C ILE A 105 -6.72 13.42 -6.91
N ASP A 106 -7.88 13.52 -6.28
CA ASP A 106 -7.98 13.94 -4.88
C ASP A 106 -7.91 12.75 -3.89
N HIS A 107 -7.61 13.04 -2.62
CA HIS A 107 -7.43 12.04 -1.57
C HIS A 107 -8.69 11.19 -1.31
N LYS A 108 -9.90 11.72 -1.49
CA LYS A 108 -11.15 10.98 -1.24
C LYS A 108 -11.40 9.99 -2.36
N THR A 109 -11.14 10.39 -3.60
CA THR A 109 -11.29 9.53 -4.77
C THR A 109 -10.36 8.33 -4.67
N ILE A 110 -9.06 8.55 -4.41
CA ILE A 110 -8.12 7.43 -4.30
C ILE A 110 -8.41 6.54 -3.10
N ALA A 111 -8.75 7.09 -1.92
CA ALA A 111 -9.10 6.28 -0.76
C ALA A 111 -10.38 5.44 -1.00
N SER A 112 -11.37 6.01 -1.68
CA SER A 112 -12.59 5.30 -2.06
C SER A 112 -12.27 4.19 -3.07
N PHE A 113 -11.33 4.44 -3.98
CA PHE A 113 -10.87 3.45 -4.95
C PHE A 113 -10.10 2.31 -4.28
N GLU A 114 -9.14 2.58 -3.40
CA GLU A 114 -8.40 1.57 -2.64
C GLU A 114 -9.33 0.66 -1.83
N LYS A 115 -10.35 1.26 -1.20
CA LYS A 115 -11.43 0.50 -0.55
C LYS A 115 -12.23 -0.33 -1.56
N GLY A 116 -12.59 0.26 -2.70
CA GLY A 116 -13.39 -0.39 -3.74
C GLY A 116 -12.71 -1.60 -4.38
N ILE A 117 -11.40 -1.54 -4.59
CA ILE A 117 -10.61 -2.68 -5.12
C ILE A 117 -10.28 -3.72 -4.04
N GLY A 118 -10.65 -3.49 -2.78
CA GLY A 118 -10.46 -4.45 -1.69
C GLY A 118 -9.02 -4.58 -1.22
N ALA A 119 -8.24 -3.49 -1.20
CA ALA A 119 -6.90 -3.51 -0.62
C ALA A 119 -6.91 -3.93 0.86
N ASP A 120 -5.94 -4.73 1.30
CA ASP A 120 -5.78 -5.10 2.70
C ASP A 120 -5.22 -3.94 3.53
N ILE A 121 -4.30 -3.18 2.94
CA ILE A 121 -3.62 -2.05 3.56
C ILE A 121 -3.57 -0.91 2.53
N ALA A 122 -4.32 0.15 2.78
CA ALA A 122 -4.34 1.34 1.94
C ALA A 122 -3.37 2.40 2.50
N ILE A 123 -2.50 2.95 1.66
CA ILE A 123 -1.63 4.06 2.03
C ILE A 123 -2.29 5.36 1.54
N PRO A 124 -2.67 6.27 2.46
CA PRO A 124 -3.34 7.50 2.09
C PRO A 124 -2.46 8.35 1.17
N LEU A 125 -3.10 9.22 0.38
CA LEU A 125 -2.40 10.15 -0.48
C LEU A 125 -1.70 11.23 0.34
N ASP A 126 -0.38 11.10 0.47
CA ASP A 126 0.49 12.05 1.13
C ASP A 126 1.32 12.86 0.12
N ARG A 127 1.87 13.97 0.60
CA ARG A 127 2.82 14.78 -0.17
C ARG A 127 4.23 14.53 0.35
N PRO A 128 5.00 13.63 -0.27
CA PRO A 128 6.33 13.30 0.22
C PRO A 128 7.25 14.53 0.18
N THR A 129 7.98 14.74 1.28
CA THR A 129 8.90 15.87 1.42
C THR A 129 10.27 15.47 0.88
N GLY A 130 10.63 15.99 -0.29
CA GLY A 130 11.94 15.76 -0.91
C GLY A 130 13.11 16.22 -0.02
N LEU A 131 14.28 15.62 -0.22
CA LEU A 131 15.51 15.97 0.50
C LEU A 131 16.01 17.36 0.11
N GLY A 132 16.56 18.10 1.08
CA GLY A 132 17.18 19.42 0.85
C GLY A 132 16.20 20.60 0.72
N LEU A 133 14.89 20.38 0.86
CA LEU A 133 13.90 21.46 0.80
C LEU A 133 13.98 22.38 2.03
N PRO A 134 13.73 23.70 1.86
CA PRO A 134 13.67 24.62 2.99
C PRO A 134 12.61 24.22 4.02
N LYS A 135 12.89 24.45 5.31
CA LYS A 135 11.97 24.15 6.43
C LYS A 135 10.55 24.69 6.20
N LYS A 136 10.41 25.87 5.59
CA LYS A 136 9.11 26.45 5.23
C LYS A 136 8.33 25.52 4.29
N LYS A 137 8.97 25.01 3.24
CA LYS A 137 8.37 24.12 2.25
C LYS A 137 8.00 22.76 2.85
N ALA A 138 8.88 22.20 3.69
CA ALA A 138 8.58 20.97 4.42
C ALA A 138 7.33 21.13 5.31
N ARG A 139 7.20 22.26 6.03
CA ARG A 139 6.00 22.56 6.83
C ARG A 139 4.72 22.66 5.98
N GLU A 140 4.79 23.27 4.81
CA GLU A 140 3.66 23.32 3.87
C GLU A 140 3.21 21.92 3.43
N TYR A 141 4.15 21.01 3.15
CA TYR A 141 3.82 19.65 2.69
C TYR A 141 3.25 18.78 3.80
N VAL A 142 3.77 18.91 5.02
CA VAL A 142 3.19 18.26 6.20
C VAL A 142 1.77 18.78 6.45
N ALA A 143 1.55 20.10 6.39
CA ALA A 143 0.22 20.67 6.55
C ALA A 143 -0.75 20.15 5.48
N HIS A 144 -0.32 20.05 4.22
CA HIS A 144 -1.13 19.49 3.14
C HIS A 144 -1.45 18.00 3.33
N THR A 145 -0.55 17.22 3.92
CA THR A 145 -0.73 15.77 4.14
C THR A 145 -1.71 15.47 5.27
N ILE A 146 -1.81 16.34 6.26
CA ILE A 146 -2.65 16.14 7.45
C ILE A 146 -4.10 16.61 7.23
N LEU A 147 -4.34 17.49 6.24
CA LEU A 147 -5.64 18.07 5.91
C LEU A 147 -6.46 17.18 4.97
#